data_AF-A0A0Q4P3U6-F1
#
_entry.id   AF-A0A0Q4P3U6-F1
#
_cell.length_a   1.000
_cell.length_b   1.000
_cell.length_c   1.000
_cell.angle_alpha   90.00
_cell.angle_beta   90.00
_cell.angle_gamma   90.00
#
_symmetry.space_group_name_H-M   'P 1'
#
loop_
_entity.id
_entity.type
_entity.pdbx_description
1 polymer ?
#
loop_
_entity_poly.entity_id
_entity_poly.type
_entity_poly.pdbx_seq_one_letter_code
_entity_poly.pdbx_strand_id
1 'polypeptide(L)'
;MPGSVHRYTLPTSVGRPDQWSFTWALSDDVAFASCCDFCGQANQRLTYEIRRDSDLRWVCQRCAGRYSFGAMLDQLTLTASDAHVHLNGLTMRIKQQTCHDIIRKAVAGSGDTATLEISLYFDRNLQLSPRHAALLFALLDEVDPGIDKRIFEIQLRSQAHQREYGDLDSAARKLVWPALTPQQQKRITALGFAPRSLSQRGPNSQTRAPHHAALQLPG
;
A
#
# COMPACT_ATOMS: atom_id res chain seq x y z
N MET A 1 8.41 -24.71 13.90
CA MET A 1 7.83 -23.69 13.00
C MET A 1 6.55 -24.27 12.39
N PRO A 2 5.36 -24.07 12.98
CA PRO A 2 4.13 -24.47 12.30
C PRO A 2 3.69 -23.32 11.39
N GLY A 3 3.72 -23.56 10.08
CA GLY A 3 3.17 -22.65 9.09
C GLY A 3 1.68 -22.46 9.30
N SER A 4 1.26 -21.20 9.47
CA SER A 4 -0.14 -20.83 9.62
C SER A 4 -0.87 -21.05 8.30
N VAL A 5 -1.50 -22.21 8.15
CA VAL A 5 -2.58 -22.41 7.19
C VAL A 5 -3.78 -21.65 7.75
N HIS A 6 -3.90 -20.36 7.45
CA HIS A 6 -5.13 -19.61 7.71
C HIS A 6 -6.23 -20.18 6.81
N ARG A 7 -6.95 -21.20 7.31
CA ARG A 7 -8.31 -21.48 6.86
C ARG A 7 -9.10 -20.19 7.13
N TYR A 8 -9.50 -19.51 6.05
CA TYR A 8 -10.32 -18.30 6.08
C TYR A 8 -11.74 -18.68 6.51
N THR A 9 -11.91 -19.01 7.78
CA THR A 9 -13.22 -19.14 8.41
C THR A 9 -13.60 -17.74 8.88
N LEU A 10 -14.65 -17.18 8.31
CA LEU A 10 -15.19 -15.90 8.79
C LEU A 10 -15.68 -16.07 10.24
N PRO A 11 -15.55 -15.03 11.08
CA PRO A 11 -16.16 -15.04 12.40
C PRO A 11 -17.65 -15.36 12.30
N THR A 12 -18.18 -16.17 13.22
CA THR A 12 -19.59 -16.58 13.20
C THR A 12 -20.54 -15.37 13.28
N SER A 13 -20.08 -14.27 13.91
CA SER A 13 -20.80 -12.99 14.01
C SER A 13 -21.06 -12.32 12.65
N VAL A 14 -20.25 -12.62 11.64
CA VAL A 14 -20.42 -12.08 10.29
C VAL A 14 -21.60 -12.75 9.57
N GLY A 15 -21.86 -14.03 9.86
CA GLY A 15 -22.87 -14.82 9.15
C GLY A 15 -22.48 -15.12 7.71
N ARG A 16 -23.48 -15.32 6.84
CA ARG A 16 -23.23 -15.67 5.43
C ARG A 16 -22.97 -14.41 4.59
N PRO A 17 -21.92 -14.36 3.75
CA PRO A 17 -21.62 -13.19 2.94
C PRO A 17 -22.71 -12.77 1.95
N ASP A 18 -23.51 -13.72 1.46
CA ASP A 18 -24.59 -13.46 0.49
C ASP A 18 -25.80 -12.73 1.10
N GLN A 19 -25.83 -12.57 2.42
CA GLN A 19 -26.82 -11.75 3.13
C GLN A 19 -26.41 -10.28 3.23
N TRP A 20 -25.18 -9.95 2.83
CA TRP A 20 -24.66 -8.59 2.85
C TRP A 20 -24.69 -8.00 1.44
N SER A 21 -24.88 -6.70 1.31
CA SER A 21 -24.87 -5.99 0.04
C SER A 21 -23.97 -4.77 0.07
N PHE A 22 -23.30 -4.47 -1.05
CA PHE A 22 -22.54 -3.23 -1.18
C PHE A 22 -23.45 -2.00 -1.07
N THR A 23 -22.98 -0.97 -0.36
CA THR A 23 -23.61 0.36 -0.36
C THR A 23 -22.97 1.31 -1.38
N TRP A 24 -21.89 0.85 -2.02
CA TRP A 24 -21.00 1.61 -2.92
C TRP A 24 -20.16 2.68 -2.24
N ALA A 25 -20.26 2.85 -0.92
CA ALA A 25 -19.33 3.67 -0.17
C ALA A 25 -17.96 2.98 -0.06
N LEU A 26 -16.90 3.77 -0.25
CA LEU A 26 -15.50 3.38 -0.12
C LEU A 26 -14.78 4.32 0.82
N SER A 27 -13.77 3.80 1.51
CA SER A 27 -12.78 4.59 2.21
C SER A 27 -11.39 4.29 1.65
N ASP A 28 -10.60 5.33 1.41
CA ASP A 28 -9.19 5.29 1.02
C ASP A 28 -8.34 5.83 2.17
N ASP A 29 -7.99 4.95 3.10
CA ASP A 29 -7.16 5.24 4.26
C ASP A 29 -5.69 5.29 3.88
N VAL A 30 -5.21 6.51 3.70
CA VAL A 30 -3.84 6.80 3.26
C VAL A 30 -2.77 6.47 4.30
N ALA A 31 -3.16 6.25 5.56
CA ALA A 31 -2.26 5.84 6.64
C ALA A 31 -2.23 4.32 6.82
N PHE A 32 -3.09 3.57 6.11
CA PHE A 32 -3.29 2.13 6.30
C PHE A 32 -3.62 1.82 7.78
N ALA A 33 -4.49 2.60 8.42
CA ALA A 33 -4.92 2.34 9.80
C ALA A 33 -6.14 1.40 9.89
N SER A 34 -6.86 1.22 8.78
CA SER A 34 -8.14 0.51 8.75
C SER A 34 -7.97 -1.01 8.88
N CYS A 35 -9.00 -1.63 9.47
CA CYS A 35 -9.12 -3.08 9.65
C CYS A 35 -10.32 -3.62 8.88
N CYS A 36 -10.22 -4.86 8.41
CA CYS A 36 -11.34 -5.55 7.77
C CYS A 36 -12.25 -6.21 8.81
N ASP A 37 -13.54 -5.90 8.81
CA ASP A 37 -14.52 -6.50 9.72
C ASP A 37 -14.77 -8.00 9.44
N PHE A 38 -14.44 -8.48 8.24
CA PHE A 38 -14.64 -9.89 7.86
C PHE A 38 -13.45 -10.78 8.24
N CYS A 39 -12.25 -10.40 7.80
CA CYS A 39 -11.07 -11.24 7.97
C CYS A 39 -10.12 -10.75 9.07
N GLY A 40 -10.44 -9.65 9.74
CA GLY A 40 -9.63 -9.05 10.81
C GLY A 40 -8.28 -8.51 10.34
N GLN A 41 -7.99 -8.53 9.05
CA GLN A 41 -6.71 -8.06 8.53
C GLN A 41 -6.61 -6.54 8.73
N ALA A 42 -5.60 -6.12 9.50
CA ALA A 42 -5.23 -4.72 9.68
C ALA A 42 -4.48 -4.17 8.46
N ASN A 43 -4.11 -2.90 8.50
CA ASN A 43 -3.35 -2.21 7.47
C ASN A 43 -4.05 -2.18 6.10
N GLN A 44 -5.35 -1.91 6.11
CA GLN A 44 -6.13 -1.75 4.89
C GLN A 44 -6.07 -0.29 4.45
N ARG A 45 -5.70 -0.08 3.19
CA ARG A 45 -5.89 1.20 2.52
C ARG A 45 -7.34 1.35 2.08
N LEU A 46 -7.80 0.40 1.27
CA LEU A 46 -9.15 0.43 0.70
C LEU A 46 -10.09 -0.47 1.50
N THR A 47 -11.17 0.11 1.97
CA THR A 47 -12.30 -0.61 2.56
C THR A 47 -13.61 -0.24 1.88
N TYR A 48 -14.51 -1.21 1.86
CA TYR A 48 -15.77 -1.17 1.13
C TYR A 48 -16.89 -1.36 2.14
N GLU A 49 -17.84 -0.44 2.17
CA GLU A 49 -18.99 -0.56 3.06
C GLU A 49 -19.99 -1.57 2.49
N ILE A 50 -20.41 -2.49 3.36
CA ILE A 50 -21.46 -3.45 3.12
C ILE A 50 -22.52 -3.36 4.21
N ARG A 51 -23.74 -3.74 3.85
CA ARG A 51 -24.91 -3.66 4.73
C ARG A 51 -25.69 -4.96 4.76
N ARG A 52 -26.20 -5.31 5.92
CA ARG A 52 -27.26 -6.31 6.12
C ARG A 52 -28.26 -5.71 7.10
N ASP A 53 -29.50 -5.52 6.65
CA ASP A 53 -30.54 -4.82 7.43
C ASP A 53 -30.05 -3.44 7.91
N SER A 54 -29.93 -3.24 9.23
CA SER A 54 -29.37 -2.03 9.86
C SER A 54 -27.87 -2.11 10.16
N ASP A 55 -27.24 -3.27 9.99
CA ASP A 55 -25.82 -3.47 10.28
C ASP A 55 -24.96 -2.97 9.11
N LEU A 56 -23.97 -2.12 9.42
CA LEU A 56 -22.94 -1.68 8.48
C LEU A 56 -21.58 -2.28 8.87
N ARG A 57 -20.79 -2.67 7.88
CA ARG A 57 -19.44 -3.20 8.04
C ARG A 57 -18.52 -2.71 6.94
N TRP A 58 -17.23 -2.63 7.23
CA TRP A 58 -16.18 -2.27 6.28
C TRP A 58 -15.31 -3.49 5.99
N VAL A 59 -15.26 -3.91 4.73
CA VAL A 59 -14.47 -5.07 4.29
C VAL A 59 -13.29 -4.64 3.44
N CYS A 60 -12.17 -5.36 3.51
CA CYS A 60 -11.02 -5.08 2.65
C CYS A 60 -11.26 -5.52 1.20
N GLN A 61 -10.42 -5.01 0.30
CA GLN A 61 -10.44 -5.37 -1.13
C GLN A 61 -10.43 -6.87 -1.39
N ARG A 62 -9.70 -7.64 -0.57
CA ARG A 62 -9.64 -9.10 -0.72
C ARG A 62 -10.97 -9.77 -0.36
N CYS A 63 -11.64 -9.33 0.70
CA CYS A 63 -12.95 -9.84 1.07
C CYS A 63 -14.00 -9.42 0.03
N ALA A 64 -13.95 -8.14 -0.39
CA ALA A 64 -14.82 -7.57 -1.42
C ALA A 64 -14.79 -8.36 -2.73
N GLY A 65 -13.61 -8.80 -3.19
CA GLY A 65 -13.49 -9.59 -4.42
C GLY A 65 -13.63 -11.11 -4.25
N ARG A 66 -13.59 -11.63 -3.01
CA ARG A 66 -13.65 -13.08 -2.74
C ARG A 66 -15.06 -13.58 -2.49
N TYR A 67 -15.87 -12.79 -1.80
CA TYR A 67 -17.20 -13.21 -1.37
C TYR A 67 -18.28 -12.60 -2.25
N SER A 68 -19.35 -13.34 -2.47
CA SER A 68 -20.51 -12.86 -3.20
C SER A 68 -21.37 -11.99 -2.30
N PHE A 69 -21.27 -10.68 -2.47
CA PHE A 69 -22.16 -9.71 -1.87
C PHE A 69 -23.31 -9.40 -2.82
N GLY A 70 -24.49 -9.09 -2.28
CA GLY A 70 -25.56 -8.46 -3.03
C GLY A 70 -25.10 -7.10 -3.58
N ALA A 71 -25.61 -6.74 -4.75
CA ALA A 71 -25.24 -5.51 -5.43
C ALA A 71 -26.45 -4.97 -6.16
N MET A 72 -26.84 -3.73 -5.82
CA MET A 72 -27.94 -3.05 -6.48
C MET A 72 -27.49 -1.65 -6.86
N LEU A 73 -27.63 -1.28 -8.12
CA LEU A 73 -27.28 0.03 -8.64
C LEU A 73 -28.49 0.58 -9.40
N ASP A 74 -28.95 1.78 -9.05
CA ASP A 74 -30.11 2.42 -9.68
C ASP A 74 -31.35 1.51 -9.75
N GLN A 75 -31.64 0.81 -8.63
CA GLN A 75 -32.73 -0.17 -8.49
C GLN A 75 -32.56 -1.46 -9.33
N LEU A 76 -31.44 -1.64 -10.02
CA LEU A 76 -31.11 -2.85 -10.76
C LEU A 76 -30.19 -3.75 -9.93
N THR A 77 -30.59 -5.00 -9.75
CA THR A 77 -29.72 -6.03 -9.16
C THR A 77 -28.62 -6.39 -10.15
N LEU A 78 -27.37 -6.21 -9.74
CA LEU A 78 -26.20 -6.55 -10.54
C LEU A 78 -25.84 -8.03 -10.36
N THR A 79 -25.25 -8.63 -11.39
CA THR A 79 -24.54 -9.91 -11.23
C THR A 79 -23.27 -9.69 -10.41
N ALA A 80 -22.72 -10.76 -9.82
CA ALA A 80 -21.45 -10.67 -9.10
C ALA A 80 -20.30 -10.13 -9.99
N SER A 81 -20.32 -10.48 -11.29
CA SER A 81 -19.34 -9.97 -12.25
C SER A 81 -19.48 -8.47 -12.46
N ASP A 82 -20.70 -7.99 -12.71
CA ASP A 82 -20.96 -6.56 -12.95
C ASP A 82 -20.69 -5.73 -11.70
N ALA A 83 -21.04 -6.25 -10.53
CA ALA A 83 -20.71 -5.65 -9.25
C ALA A 83 -19.21 -5.47 -9.08
N HIS A 84 -18.40 -6.49 -9.40
CA HIS A 84 -16.93 -6.38 -9.34
C HIS A 84 -16.38 -5.38 -10.34
N VAL A 85 -16.91 -5.33 -11.56
CA VAL A 85 -16.51 -4.34 -12.57
C VAL A 85 -16.80 -2.92 -12.06
N HIS A 86 -18.00 -2.69 -11.51
CA HIS A 86 -18.39 -1.41 -10.95
C HIS A 86 -17.49 -1.01 -9.76
N LEU A 87 -17.28 -1.94 -8.83
CA LEU A 87 -16.43 -1.75 -7.65
C LEU A 87 -14.98 -1.39 -8.02
N ASN A 88 -14.43 -2.04 -9.04
CA ASN A 88 -13.10 -1.75 -9.56
C ASN A 88 -13.03 -0.34 -10.17
N GLY A 89 -14.06 0.07 -10.92
CA GLY A 89 -14.17 1.42 -11.46
C GLY A 89 -14.21 2.49 -10.36
N LEU A 90 -15.02 2.28 -9.32
CA LEU A 90 -15.06 3.16 -8.15
C LEU A 90 -13.71 3.22 -7.43
N THR A 91 -13.09 2.06 -7.22
CA THR A 91 -11.78 1.95 -6.58
C THR A 91 -10.71 2.74 -7.32
N MET A 92 -10.65 2.59 -8.65
CA MET A 92 -9.67 3.29 -9.47
C MET A 92 -9.87 4.80 -9.41
N ARG A 93 -11.12 5.27 -9.52
CA ARG A 93 -11.47 6.69 -9.42
C ARG A 93 -11.07 7.28 -8.08
N ILE A 94 -11.42 6.61 -6.97
CA ILE A 94 -11.11 7.09 -5.62
C ILE A 94 -9.59 7.12 -5.39
N LYS A 95 -8.86 6.04 -5.72
CA LYS A 95 -7.40 6.03 -5.60
C LYS A 95 -6.75 7.20 -6.35
N GLN A 96 -7.21 7.47 -7.56
CA GLN A 96 -6.69 8.57 -8.38
C GLN A 96 -7.01 9.92 -7.75
N GLN A 97 -8.26 10.15 -7.38
CA GLN A 97 -8.70 11.40 -6.76
C GLN A 97 -7.89 11.69 -5.49
N THR A 98 -7.74 10.70 -4.61
CA THR A 98 -6.92 10.81 -3.40
C THR A 98 -5.48 11.23 -3.73
N CYS A 99 -4.85 10.57 -4.70
CA CYS A 99 -3.48 10.91 -5.11
C CYS A 99 -3.40 12.33 -5.69
N HIS A 100 -4.34 12.76 -6.53
CA HIS A 100 -4.38 14.12 -7.07
C HIS A 100 -4.53 15.17 -5.96
N ASP A 101 -5.42 14.95 -5.00
CA ASP A 101 -5.66 15.91 -3.93
C ASP A 101 -4.44 16.03 -3.00
N ILE A 102 -3.77 14.91 -2.70
CA ILE A 102 -2.52 14.90 -1.92
C ILE A 102 -1.41 15.63 -2.67
N ILE A 103 -1.21 15.33 -3.97
CA ILE A 103 -0.19 16.01 -4.78
C ILE A 103 -0.50 17.50 -4.80
N ARG A 104 -1.74 17.90 -5.10
CA ARG A 104 -2.16 19.31 -5.14
C ARG A 104 -1.86 20.02 -3.82
N LYS A 105 -2.19 19.39 -2.68
CA LYS A 105 -1.91 19.94 -1.34
C LYS A 105 -0.40 20.08 -1.09
N ALA A 106 0.38 19.06 -1.44
CA ALA A 106 1.83 19.06 -1.24
C ALA A 106 2.53 20.13 -2.09
N VAL A 107 2.11 20.32 -3.35
CA VAL A 107 2.73 21.29 -4.26
C VAL A 107 2.27 22.72 -4.02
N ALA A 108 1.09 22.95 -3.44
CA ALA A 108 0.55 24.30 -3.23
C ALA A 108 1.44 25.17 -2.32
N GLY A 109 2.23 24.56 -1.43
CA GLY A 109 3.21 25.26 -0.59
C GLY A 109 4.57 25.48 -1.26
N SER A 110 4.81 24.85 -2.41
CA SER A 110 6.08 24.87 -3.12
C SER A 110 6.00 25.81 -4.32
N GLY A 111 6.68 26.95 -4.23
CA GLY A 111 6.81 27.91 -5.35
C GLY A 111 7.79 27.48 -6.44
N ASP A 112 8.32 26.25 -6.38
CA ASP A 112 9.34 25.75 -7.30
C ASP A 112 8.72 25.01 -8.51
N THR A 113 9.20 25.37 -9.71
CA THR A 113 8.77 24.80 -10.98
C THR A 113 8.90 23.27 -11.01
N ALA A 114 9.98 22.71 -10.43
CA ALA A 114 10.20 21.25 -10.43
C ALA A 114 9.12 20.50 -9.63
N THR A 115 8.52 21.16 -8.63
CA THR A 115 7.43 20.60 -7.84
C THR A 115 6.10 20.65 -8.59
N LEU A 116 5.85 21.71 -9.35
CA LEU A 116 4.66 21.83 -10.20
C LEU A 116 4.64 20.77 -11.32
N GLU A 117 5.82 20.39 -11.84
CA GLU A 117 5.95 19.32 -12.83
C GLU A 117 5.44 17.96 -12.33
N ILE A 118 5.43 17.72 -11.01
CA ILE A 118 4.91 16.48 -10.41
C ILE A 118 3.43 16.30 -10.74
N SER A 119 2.63 17.36 -10.60
CA SER A 119 1.19 17.34 -10.89
C SER A 119 0.95 17.07 -12.37
N LEU A 120 1.64 17.81 -13.25
CA LEU A 120 1.51 17.66 -14.70
C LEU A 120 1.94 16.26 -15.19
N TYR A 121 2.99 15.71 -14.59
CA TYR A 121 3.43 14.36 -14.91
C TYR A 121 2.41 13.32 -14.44
N PHE A 122 1.91 13.44 -13.20
CA PHE A 122 0.96 12.49 -12.64
C PHE A 122 -0.37 12.51 -13.40
N ASP A 123 -0.88 13.69 -13.80
CA ASP A 123 -2.10 13.82 -14.60
C ASP A 123 -2.03 13.06 -15.93
N ARG A 124 -0.84 12.99 -16.54
CA ARG A 124 -0.62 12.30 -17.83
C ARG A 124 -0.41 10.80 -17.68
N ASN A 125 0.24 10.37 -16.60
CA ASN A 125 0.75 9.00 -16.48
C ASN A 125 -0.01 8.16 -15.44
N LEU A 126 -0.72 8.80 -14.50
CA LEU A 126 -1.39 8.19 -13.34
C LEU A 126 -0.44 7.36 -12.45
N GLN A 127 0.86 7.54 -12.64
CA GLN A 127 1.97 6.96 -11.92
C GLN A 127 3.07 8.01 -11.83
N LEU A 128 3.91 7.90 -10.80
CA LEU A 128 5.07 8.77 -10.64
C LEU A 128 6.29 8.14 -11.33
N SER A 129 7.13 8.98 -11.93
CA SER A 129 8.49 8.57 -12.23
C SER A 129 9.29 8.48 -10.92
N PRO A 130 10.36 7.67 -10.84
CA PRO A 130 11.24 7.63 -9.67
C PRO A 130 11.70 9.00 -9.16
N ARG A 131 12.06 9.93 -10.07
CA ARG A 131 12.46 11.29 -9.71
C ARG A 131 11.31 12.10 -9.11
N HIS A 132 10.13 12.09 -9.73
CA HIS A 132 8.96 12.79 -9.20
C HIS A 132 8.48 12.17 -7.87
N ALA A 133 8.59 10.85 -7.70
CA ALA A 133 8.31 10.18 -6.44
C ALA A 133 9.27 10.64 -5.33
N ALA A 134 10.58 10.73 -5.61
CA ALA A 134 11.55 11.22 -4.63
C ALA A 134 11.25 12.66 -4.18
N LEU A 135 10.97 13.57 -5.11
CA LEU A 135 10.61 14.95 -4.80
C LEU A 135 9.31 15.04 -4.00
N LEU A 136 8.25 14.37 -4.46
CA LEU A 136 6.97 14.38 -3.77
C LEU A 136 7.09 13.82 -2.35
N PHE A 137 7.80 12.71 -2.17
CA PHE A 137 7.92 12.06 -0.86
C PHE A 137 8.72 12.89 0.14
N ALA A 138 9.66 13.71 -0.33
CA ALA A 138 10.38 14.65 0.53
C ALA A 138 9.44 15.77 1.00
N LEU A 139 8.63 16.32 0.09
CA LEU A 139 7.61 17.32 0.42
C LEU A 139 6.56 16.77 1.39
N LEU A 140 6.12 15.52 1.19
CA LEU A 140 5.12 14.90 2.05
C LEU A 140 5.64 14.67 3.48
N ASP A 141 6.93 14.35 3.65
CA ASP A 141 7.52 14.23 5.00
C ASP A 141 7.48 15.55 5.79
N GLU A 142 7.48 16.69 5.09
CA GLU A 142 7.40 18.01 5.72
C GLU A 142 5.95 18.46 5.96
N VAL A 143 5.06 18.23 5.00
CA VAL A 143 3.71 18.80 5.00
C VAL A 143 2.66 17.87 5.62
N ASP A 144 2.82 16.55 5.50
CA ASP A 144 1.84 15.56 5.96
C ASP A 144 2.47 14.17 6.19
N PRO A 145 3.25 13.99 7.27
CA PRO A 145 4.00 12.74 7.52
C PRO A 145 3.11 11.53 7.83
N GLY A 146 1.80 11.73 8.00
CA GLY A 146 0.84 10.63 8.20
C GLY A 146 0.49 9.87 6.92
N ILE A 147 0.85 10.41 5.75
CA ILE A 147 0.54 9.78 4.45
C ILE A 147 1.55 8.69 4.14
N ASP A 148 1.08 7.46 3.98
CA ASP A 148 1.94 6.36 3.56
C ASP A 148 2.23 6.42 2.06
N LYS A 149 3.52 6.51 1.72
CA LYS A 149 4.01 6.64 0.34
C LYS A 149 3.62 5.48 -0.57
N ARG A 150 3.27 4.31 -0.01
CA ARG A 150 2.77 3.14 -0.76
C ARG A 150 1.45 3.39 -1.48
N ILE A 151 0.75 4.50 -1.19
CA ILE A 151 -0.45 4.85 -1.95
C ILE A 151 -0.13 5.23 -3.41
N PHE A 152 1.10 5.65 -3.70
CA PHE A 152 1.52 6.07 -5.04
C PHE A 152 2.15 4.92 -5.83
N GLU A 153 1.72 4.77 -7.09
CA GLU A 153 2.33 3.82 -8.02
C GLU A 153 3.54 4.45 -8.71
N ILE A 154 4.65 3.73 -8.73
CA ILE A 154 5.91 4.20 -9.33
C ILE A 154 6.18 3.43 -10.61
N GLN A 155 6.44 4.14 -11.70
CA GLN A 155 6.69 3.54 -13.00
C GLN A 155 8.13 3.03 -13.07
N LEU A 156 8.30 1.70 -13.23
CA LEU A 156 9.61 1.03 -13.34
C LEU A 156 9.65 -0.03 -14.44
N ARG A 157 8.72 0.05 -15.40
CA ARG A 157 8.62 -0.91 -16.50
C ARG A 157 9.69 -0.66 -17.56
N SER A 158 9.97 0.60 -17.88
CA SER A 158 10.94 0.97 -18.90
C SER A 158 12.38 0.95 -18.36
N GLN A 159 13.36 0.75 -19.25
CA GLN A 159 14.77 0.91 -18.89
C GLN A 159 15.09 2.36 -18.49
N ALA A 160 14.44 3.35 -19.11
CA ALA A 160 14.63 4.76 -18.78
C ALA A 160 14.26 5.04 -17.32
N HIS A 161 13.10 4.56 -16.86
CA HIS A 161 12.70 4.72 -15.46
C HIS A 161 13.56 3.89 -14.50
N GLN A 162 14.03 2.71 -14.91
CA GLN A 162 14.96 1.93 -14.07
C GLN A 162 16.30 2.65 -13.89
N ARG A 163 16.82 3.28 -14.93
CA ARG A 163 18.03 4.13 -14.85
C ARG A 163 17.77 5.37 -14.02
N GLU A 164 16.64 6.06 -14.23
CA GLU A 164 16.25 7.22 -13.42
C GLU A 164 16.25 6.88 -11.92
N TYR A 165 15.73 5.70 -11.53
CA TYR A 165 15.82 5.23 -10.15
C TYR A 165 17.28 4.99 -9.69
N GLY A 166 18.13 4.43 -10.56
CA GLY A 166 19.54 4.19 -10.27
C GLY A 166 20.37 5.47 -10.10
N ASP A 167 20.00 6.53 -10.81
CA ASP A 167 20.64 7.85 -10.78
C ASP A 167 20.26 8.68 -9.55
N LEU A 168 19.20 8.29 -8.83
CA LEU A 168 18.85 8.88 -7.54
C LEU A 168 19.97 8.70 -6.52
N ASP A 169 20.21 9.74 -5.73
CA ASP A 169 21.12 9.65 -4.59
C ASP A 169 20.65 8.61 -3.56
N SER A 170 21.51 8.30 -2.59
CA SER A 170 21.20 7.25 -1.61
C SER A 170 20.03 7.60 -0.70
N ALA A 171 19.74 8.87 -0.42
CA ALA A 171 18.63 9.28 0.43
C ALA A 171 17.31 9.16 -0.34
N ALA A 172 17.25 9.70 -1.55
CA ALA A 172 16.11 9.60 -2.46
C ALA A 172 15.73 8.15 -2.76
N ARG A 173 16.72 7.26 -3.01
CA ARG A 173 16.42 5.82 -3.19
C ARG A 173 15.79 5.19 -1.96
N LYS A 174 16.29 5.49 -0.76
CA LYS A 174 15.69 4.98 0.48
C LYS A 174 14.27 5.50 0.67
N LEU A 175 14.00 6.73 0.25
CA LEU A 175 12.71 7.37 0.36
C LEU A 175 11.66 6.72 -0.54
N VAL A 176 12.03 6.40 -1.79
CA VAL A 176 11.15 5.79 -2.79
C VAL A 176 10.95 4.29 -2.57
N TRP A 177 11.95 3.60 -2.01
CA TRP A 177 11.96 2.14 -1.87
C TRP A 177 10.71 1.50 -1.23
N PRO A 178 10.14 2.03 -0.13
CA PRO A 178 8.99 1.41 0.52
C PRO A 178 7.73 1.40 -0.34
N ALA A 179 7.60 2.36 -1.27
CA ALA A 179 6.47 2.45 -2.19
C ALA A 179 6.58 1.48 -3.38
N LEU A 180 7.74 0.85 -3.59
CA LEU A 180 7.92 -0.17 -4.63
C LEU A 180 7.23 -1.47 -4.24
N THR A 181 6.53 -2.07 -5.20
CA THR A 181 6.01 -3.43 -5.06
C THR A 181 7.16 -4.45 -4.87
N PRO A 182 6.93 -5.60 -4.23
CA PRO A 182 7.96 -6.63 -4.06
C PRO A 182 8.61 -7.07 -5.39
N GLN A 183 7.84 -7.11 -6.48
CA GLN A 183 8.35 -7.43 -7.81
C GLN A 183 9.28 -6.34 -8.35
N GLN A 184 8.93 -5.07 -8.14
CA GLN A 184 9.78 -3.94 -8.52
C GLN A 184 11.07 -3.92 -7.69
N GLN A 185 10.98 -4.11 -6.37
CA GLN A 185 12.15 -4.21 -5.50
C GLN A 185 13.11 -5.30 -5.98
N LYS A 186 12.59 -6.51 -6.27
CA LYS A 186 13.41 -7.60 -6.82
C LYS A 186 14.12 -7.21 -8.12
N ARG A 187 13.40 -6.55 -9.04
CA ARG A 187 13.97 -6.09 -10.33
C ARG A 187 15.09 -5.07 -10.12
N ILE A 188 14.86 -4.06 -9.29
CA ILE A 188 15.81 -2.99 -9.01
C ILE A 188 17.04 -3.52 -8.25
N THR A 189 16.86 -4.49 -7.35
CA THR A 189 17.97 -5.22 -6.71
C THR A 189 18.83 -5.95 -7.73
N ALA A 190 18.23 -6.65 -8.69
CA ALA A 190 18.97 -7.38 -9.72
C ALA A 190 19.82 -6.44 -10.61
N LEU A 191 19.44 -5.16 -10.73
CA LEU A 191 20.18 -4.13 -11.44
C LEU A 191 21.26 -3.45 -10.58
N GLY A 192 21.41 -3.83 -9.31
CA GLY A 192 22.39 -3.23 -8.38
C GLY A 192 21.97 -1.88 -7.81
N PHE A 193 20.72 -1.47 -7.98
CA PHE A 193 20.23 -0.15 -7.56
C PHE A 193 19.60 -0.13 -6.16
N ALA A 194 19.48 -1.28 -5.49
CA ALA A 194 18.93 -1.36 -4.14
C ALA A 194 19.63 -0.43 -3.14
N PRO A 195 18.90 0.20 -2.20
CA PRO A 195 19.51 1.00 -1.15
C PRO A 195 20.47 0.16 -0.28
N ARG A 196 21.71 0.65 -0.10
CA ARG A 196 22.79 -0.10 0.59
C ARG A 196 22.46 -0.51 2.03
N SER A 197 21.60 0.23 2.74
CA SER A 197 21.18 -0.08 4.11
C SER A 197 20.37 -1.39 4.23
N LEU A 198 19.84 -1.91 3.12
CA LEU A 198 19.08 -3.17 3.10
C LEU A 198 19.93 -4.36 2.66
N SER A 199 21.06 -4.11 1.99
CA SER A 199 21.99 -5.15 1.52
C SER A 199 22.96 -5.64 2.62
N GLN A 200 22.94 -5.05 3.82
CA GLN A 200 23.84 -5.42 4.92
C GLN A 200 23.28 -6.46 5.93
N ARG A 201 22.08 -7.02 5.72
CA ARG A 201 21.68 -8.23 6.46
C ARG A 201 22.22 -9.49 5.76
N GLY A 202 23.53 -9.67 5.83
CA GLY A 202 24.15 -10.98 5.58
C GLY A 202 23.83 -11.94 6.73
N PRO A 203 23.63 -13.24 6.47
CA PRO A 203 23.43 -14.24 7.51
C PRO A 203 24.78 -14.62 8.10
N ASN A 204 25.35 -13.80 8.98
CA ASN A 204 26.36 -14.26 9.95
C ASN A 204 26.78 -13.14 10.91
N SER A 205 26.21 -13.16 12.10
CA SER A 205 26.93 -12.81 13.32
C SER A 205 26.22 -13.50 14.48
N GLN A 206 26.33 -14.82 14.55
CA GLN A 206 26.33 -15.48 15.85
C GLN A 206 27.57 -14.96 16.58
N THR A 207 27.37 -13.93 17.39
CA THR A 207 28.35 -13.53 18.39
C THR A 207 28.41 -14.67 19.39
N ARG A 208 29.34 -15.57 19.15
CA ARG A 208 29.73 -16.66 20.04
C ARG A 208 30.26 -15.99 21.30
N ALA A 209 29.49 -16.03 22.37
CA ALA A 209 29.95 -15.57 23.68
C ALA A 209 31.20 -16.37 24.06
N PRO A 210 32.28 -15.72 24.54
CA PRO A 210 33.46 -16.45 24.98
C PRO A 210 33.14 -17.22 26.26
N HIS A 211 33.51 -18.49 26.25
CA HIS A 211 33.67 -19.31 27.44
C HIS A 211 34.60 -18.60 28.43
N HIS A 212 34.10 -18.29 29.63
CA HIS A 212 34.95 -18.17 30.80
C HIS A 212 34.73 -19.40 31.68
N ALA A 213 35.75 -20.25 31.72
CA ALA A 213 35.92 -21.31 32.70
C ALA A 213 36.91 -20.85 33.79
N ALA A 214 36.65 -21.32 35.02
CA ALA A 214 37.48 -21.29 36.24
C ALA A 214 37.59 -19.91 36.93
N LEU A 215 37.44 -19.76 38.26
CA LEU A 215 38.13 -20.50 39.32
C LEU A 215 37.43 -20.41 40.72
N GLN A 216 37.70 -21.46 41.50
CA GLN A 216 37.58 -21.76 42.94
C GLN A 216 37.32 -20.64 44.00
N LEU A 217 36.50 -21.03 45.00
CA LEU A 217 36.50 -20.80 46.47
C LEU A 217 37.80 -20.24 47.10
N PRO A 218 37.78 -19.54 48.28
CA PRO A 218 37.16 -20.07 49.51
C PRO A 218 36.48 -19.06 50.47
N GLY A 219 35.70 -19.62 51.40
CA GLY A 219 35.04 -18.97 52.53
C GLY A 219 34.02 -19.90 53.16
#